data_AF-A0A929ZMU5-F1
#
_entry.id   AF-A0A929ZMU5-F1
#
_cell.length_a   1.000
_cell.length_b   1.000
_cell.length_c   1.000
_cell.angle_alpha   90.00
_cell.angle_beta   90.00
_cell.angle_gamma   90.00
#
_symmetry.space_group_name_H-M   'P 1'
#
loop_
_entity.id
_entity.type
_entity.pdbx_description
1 polymer ?
#
loop_
_entity_poly.entity_id
_entity_poly.type
_entity_poly.pdbx_seq_one_letter_code
_entity_poly.pdbx_strand_id
1 'polypeptide(L)'
;MVFALFSEEKMLKENYILLGKAGDKEIRLLPNMLNRHGLIAGASGTGKTVTLKVIAESLSQMGVSTFIADVKGDLSGMIQEGDMSAISARLDKLGITDFEVRKFPVHFFDVYRKKGHPIRAIMEEFDSLLLARILELTDAQEGNLQIILKVAQDMNLDIIDLKDLQAMANYVGEHASELSLKYGNVTKQSIGGIQRKLLQLEQQGGTNLFGMPALSIHDLISTEGGLGMMNMLECQELFQHPLLYATFLLWLLNRIYQDLPEVGDVEKPKIVFFFDEAHLLFKDAPKA
;
A
#
# COMPACT_ATOMS: atom_id res chain seq x y z
N MET A 1 -15.26 -14.35 -23.70
CA MET A 1 -16.20 -15.38 -24.20
C MET A 1 -16.44 -16.37 -23.06
N VAL A 2 -17.68 -16.64 -22.64
CA VAL A 2 -18.02 -17.35 -21.38
C VAL A 2 -18.88 -18.60 -21.66
N PHE A 3 -18.68 -19.69 -20.91
CA PHE A 3 -19.64 -20.80 -20.70
C PHE A 3 -19.51 -21.50 -19.30
N ALA A 4 -20.67 -21.80 -18.68
CA ALA A 4 -21.23 -22.99 -17.98
C ALA A 4 -20.76 -23.59 -16.60
N LEU A 5 -21.62 -23.42 -15.55
CA LEU A 5 -22.25 -24.30 -14.47
C LEU A 5 -21.63 -24.86 -13.12
N PHE A 6 -22.39 -24.68 -11.98
CA PHE A 6 -22.76 -25.54 -10.77
C PHE A 6 -22.32 -25.31 -9.27
N SER A 7 -23.28 -25.67 -8.33
CA SER A 7 -23.48 -25.75 -6.79
C SER A 7 -22.25 -25.77 -5.85
N GLU A 8 -22.13 -25.16 -4.65
CA GLU A 8 -22.83 -24.22 -3.70
C GLU A 8 -21.71 -23.33 -3.06
N GLU A 9 -21.94 -22.08 -2.60
CA GLU A 9 -20.88 -21.12 -2.10
C GLU A 9 -19.82 -20.62 -3.14
N LYS A 10 -20.23 -20.30 -4.37
CA LYS A 10 -19.46 -20.60 -5.59
C LYS A 10 -18.36 -19.69 -6.13
N MET A 11 -18.10 -18.50 -5.57
CA MET A 11 -16.83 -17.83 -5.90
C MET A 11 -15.68 -18.44 -5.09
N LEU A 12 -15.98 -19.07 -3.95
CA LEU A 12 -15.03 -19.75 -3.09
C LEU A 12 -15.41 -21.23 -2.97
N LYS A 13 -14.99 -22.05 -3.93
CA LYS A 13 -15.22 -23.50 -3.89
C LYS A 13 -14.10 -24.14 -3.08
N GLU A 14 -14.35 -25.18 -2.28
CA GLU A 14 -13.37 -25.83 -1.38
C GLU A 14 -11.91 -25.67 -1.85
N ASN A 15 -11.19 -24.76 -1.18
CA ASN A 15 -9.78 -24.37 -1.37
C ASN A 15 -9.40 -23.53 -2.61
N TYR A 16 -10.34 -22.90 -3.33
CA TYR A 16 -10.03 -21.97 -4.43
C TYR A 16 -11.06 -20.87 -4.72
N ILE A 17 -10.57 -19.78 -5.30
CA ILE A 17 -11.34 -18.65 -5.83
C ILE A 17 -11.66 -18.90 -7.32
N LEU A 18 -12.92 -18.90 -7.71
CA LEU A 18 -13.37 -19.04 -9.10
C LEU A 18 -13.23 -17.70 -9.84
N LEU A 19 -12.27 -17.60 -10.76
CA LEU A 19 -12.08 -16.39 -11.56
C LEU A 19 -12.97 -16.36 -12.81
N GLY A 20 -13.32 -17.54 -13.33
CA GLY A 20 -14.12 -17.68 -14.54
C GLY A 20 -14.06 -19.08 -15.13
N LYS A 21 -14.41 -19.20 -16.42
CA LYS A 21 -14.45 -20.47 -17.15
C LYS A 21 -13.90 -20.35 -18.56
N ALA A 22 -13.24 -21.40 -19.03
CA ALA A 22 -12.77 -21.58 -20.39
C ALA A 22 -13.45 -22.83 -20.99
N GLY A 23 -14.57 -22.65 -21.67
CA GLY A 23 -15.44 -23.77 -22.05
C GLY A 23 -16.12 -24.35 -20.81
N ASP A 24 -15.97 -25.66 -20.60
CA ASP A 24 -16.43 -26.39 -19.42
C ASP A 24 -15.43 -26.38 -18.24
N LYS A 25 -14.21 -25.87 -18.46
CA LYS A 25 -13.16 -25.85 -17.44
C LYS A 25 -13.21 -24.60 -16.58
N GLU A 26 -13.11 -24.80 -15.27
CA GLU A 26 -13.00 -23.71 -14.31
C GLU A 26 -11.59 -23.14 -14.24
N ILE A 27 -11.52 -21.80 -14.21
CA ILE A 27 -10.29 -21.07 -13.93
C ILE A 27 -10.29 -20.73 -12.45
N ARG A 28 -9.33 -21.31 -11.75
CA ARG A 28 -9.26 -21.34 -10.29
C ARG A 28 -8.00 -20.63 -9.82
N LEU A 29 -8.13 -19.81 -8.80
CA LEU A 29 -7.02 -19.17 -8.09
C LEU A 29 -6.92 -19.81 -6.71
N LEU A 30 -5.80 -20.48 -6.45
CA LEU A 30 -5.57 -21.14 -5.17
C LEU A 30 -5.07 -20.10 -4.14
N PRO A 31 -5.68 -19.97 -2.95
CA PRO A 31 -5.29 -18.99 -1.94
C PRO A 31 -3.85 -19.16 -1.48
N ASN A 32 -3.38 -20.40 -1.34
CA ASN A 32 -1.99 -20.71 -1.01
C ASN A 32 -0.98 -20.20 -2.06
N MET A 33 -1.41 -19.91 -3.29
CA MET A 33 -0.53 -19.36 -4.33
C MET A 33 -0.45 -17.83 -4.29
N LEU A 34 -1.26 -17.15 -3.46
CA LEU A 34 -1.25 -15.70 -3.35
C LEU A 34 -0.02 -15.14 -2.60
N ASN A 35 0.71 -15.98 -1.86
CA ASN A 35 2.01 -15.62 -1.29
C ASN A 35 3.11 -15.45 -2.36
N ARG A 36 2.86 -15.85 -3.62
CA ARG A 36 3.82 -15.72 -4.75
C ARG A 36 3.65 -14.43 -5.55
N HIS A 37 2.87 -13.48 -5.04
CA HIS A 37 2.49 -12.23 -5.70
C HIS A 37 1.75 -12.44 -7.03
N GLY A 38 1.17 -11.38 -7.59
CA GLY A 38 0.39 -11.47 -8.81
C GLY A 38 0.22 -10.12 -9.50
N LEU A 39 -0.11 -10.18 -10.80
CA LEU A 39 -0.36 -9.01 -11.63
C LEU A 39 -1.71 -9.15 -12.32
N ILE A 40 -2.60 -8.18 -12.11
CA ILE A 40 -3.86 -8.04 -12.85
C ILE A 40 -3.64 -6.99 -13.93
N ALA A 41 -3.42 -7.42 -15.18
CA ALA A 41 -3.17 -6.55 -16.32
C ALA A 41 -4.30 -6.61 -17.36
N GLY A 42 -4.49 -5.51 -18.08
CA GLY A 42 -5.50 -5.38 -19.12
C GLY A 42 -5.74 -3.92 -19.48
N ALA A 43 -6.35 -3.65 -20.64
CA ALA A 43 -6.73 -2.29 -21.02
C ALA A 43 -7.84 -1.72 -20.11
N SER A 44 -8.17 -0.44 -20.26
CA SER A 44 -9.33 0.14 -19.58
C SER A 44 -10.61 -0.55 -20.04
N GLY A 45 -11.52 -0.82 -19.10
CA GLY A 45 -12.78 -1.52 -19.38
C GLY A 45 -12.68 -3.04 -19.54
N THR A 46 -11.50 -3.66 -19.42
CA THR A 46 -11.35 -5.13 -19.57
C THR A 46 -11.66 -5.93 -18.29
N GLY A 47 -12.27 -5.30 -17.29
CA GLY A 47 -12.71 -5.98 -16.06
C GLY A 47 -11.63 -6.18 -14.99
N LYS A 48 -10.54 -5.40 -15.00
CA LYS A 48 -9.51 -5.41 -13.93
C LYS A 48 -10.13 -5.20 -12.54
N THR A 49 -10.90 -4.13 -12.40
CA THR A 49 -11.62 -3.77 -11.16
C THR A 49 -12.54 -4.89 -10.71
N VAL A 50 -13.29 -5.50 -11.64
CA VAL A 50 -14.19 -6.61 -11.30
C VAL A 50 -13.41 -7.83 -10.82
N THR A 51 -12.28 -8.14 -11.45
CA THR A 51 -11.41 -9.26 -11.04
C THR A 51 -10.87 -9.03 -9.63
N LEU A 52 -10.39 -7.82 -9.34
CA LEU A 52 -9.93 -7.43 -8.01
C LEU A 52 -11.05 -7.59 -6.96
N LYS A 53 -12.27 -7.09 -7.24
CA LYS A 53 -13.43 -7.23 -6.35
C LYS A 53 -13.71 -8.70 -6.01
N VAL A 54 -13.78 -9.56 -7.03
CA VAL A 54 -14.03 -10.99 -6.83
C VAL A 54 -12.97 -11.62 -5.92
N ILE A 55 -11.69 -11.30 -6.13
CA ILE A 55 -10.61 -11.84 -5.30
C ILE A 55 -10.70 -11.29 -3.86
N ALA A 56 -10.89 -9.98 -3.69
CA ALA A 56 -10.94 -9.34 -2.37
C ALA A 56 -12.13 -9.83 -1.53
N GLU A 57 -13.32 -9.90 -2.13
CA GLU A 57 -14.54 -10.41 -1.49
C GLU A 57 -14.37 -11.89 -1.12
N SER A 58 -13.81 -12.71 -2.02
CA SER A 58 -13.55 -14.13 -1.73
C SER A 58 -12.53 -14.31 -0.60
N LEU A 59 -11.48 -13.49 -0.56
CA LEU A 59 -10.51 -13.49 0.55
C LEU A 59 -11.15 -13.09 1.88
N SER A 60 -12.03 -12.07 1.86
CA SER A 60 -12.79 -11.70 3.05
C SER A 60 -13.66 -12.87 3.53
N GLN A 61 -14.33 -13.61 2.64
CA GLN A 61 -15.09 -14.82 3.02
C GLN A 61 -14.19 -15.90 3.67
N MET A 62 -12.93 -15.98 3.25
CA MET A 62 -11.96 -16.88 3.87
C MET A 62 -11.40 -16.38 5.21
N GLY A 63 -11.82 -15.23 5.72
CA GLY A 63 -11.23 -14.62 6.91
C GLY A 63 -9.85 -14.00 6.66
N VAL A 64 -9.48 -13.74 5.39
CA VAL A 64 -8.22 -13.09 5.02
C VAL A 64 -8.44 -11.60 4.83
N SER A 65 -7.72 -10.77 5.59
CA SER A 65 -7.81 -9.32 5.46
C SER A 65 -7.23 -8.85 4.12
N THR A 66 -7.70 -7.72 3.62
CA THR A 66 -7.14 -7.10 2.42
C THR A 66 -6.79 -5.65 2.67
N PHE A 67 -5.81 -5.11 1.94
CA PHE A 67 -5.55 -3.68 1.88
C PHE A 67 -5.63 -3.24 0.43
N ILE A 68 -6.46 -2.24 0.13
CA ILE A 68 -6.81 -1.84 -1.23
C ILE A 68 -6.52 -0.36 -1.39
N ALA A 69 -5.54 -0.02 -2.21
CA ALA A 69 -5.29 1.35 -2.67
C ALA A 69 -6.12 1.62 -3.93
N ASP A 70 -7.30 2.21 -3.76
CA ASP A 70 -8.25 2.49 -4.83
C ASP A 70 -8.08 3.91 -5.38
N VAL A 71 -7.26 4.04 -6.42
CA VAL A 71 -7.01 5.33 -7.09
C VAL A 71 -8.25 5.91 -7.74
N LYS A 72 -9.11 5.06 -8.29
CA LYS A 72 -10.27 5.49 -9.11
C LYS A 72 -11.52 5.74 -8.28
N GLY A 73 -11.58 5.20 -7.06
CA GLY A 73 -12.78 5.24 -6.21
C GLY A 73 -13.84 4.21 -6.63
N ASP A 74 -13.52 3.33 -7.58
CA ASP A 74 -14.45 2.34 -8.15
C ASP A 74 -14.78 1.18 -7.17
N LEU A 75 -13.93 0.99 -6.16
CA LEU A 75 -14.01 -0.09 -5.17
C LEU A 75 -14.75 0.38 -3.91
N SER A 76 -14.83 1.69 -3.66
CA SER A 76 -15.52 2.25 -2.48
C SER A 76 -17.00 1.84 -2.37
N GLY A 77 -17.63 1.52 -3.51
CA GLY A 77 -18.99 0.98 -3.56
C GLY A 77 -19.16 -0.43 -2.98
N MET A 78 -18.07 -1.15 -2.64
CA MET A 78 -18.12 -2.51 -2.06
C MET A 78 -18.70 -2.58 -0.64
N ILE A 79 -18.90 -1.43 0.03
CA ILE A 79 -19.56 -1.37 1.34
C ILE A 79 -21.05 -1.71 1.22
N GLN A 80 -21.62 -1.43 0.05
CA GLN A 80 -23.03 -1.69 -0.21
C GLN A 80 -23.21 -3.10 -0.74
N GLU A 81 -24.36 -3.67 -0.41
CA GLU A 81 -24.80 -4.92 -1.01
C GLU A 81 -24.90 -4.72 -2.53
N GLY A 82 -24.30 -5.64 -3.28
CA GLY A 82 -24.29 -5.55 -4.73
C GLY A 82 -25.70 -5.64 -5.33
N ASP A 83 -25.87 -5.07 -6.53
CA ASP A 83 -27.10 -5.24 -7.30
C ASP A 83 -27.07 -6.59 -8.04
N MET A 84 -27.89 -7.54 -7.57
CA MET A 84 -28.02 -8.86 -8.17
C MET A 84 -28.43 -8.80 -9.65
N SER A 85 -29.23 -7.79 -10.04
CA SER A 85 -29.69 -7.64 -11.42
C SER A 85 -28.53 -7.32 -12.37
N ALA A 86 -27.54 -6.56 -11.91
CA ALA A 86 -26.36 -6.17 -12.69
C ALA A 86 -25.40 -7.33 -12.99
N ILE A 87 -25.43 -8.39 -12.17
CA ILE A 87 -24.54 -9.56 -12.31
C ILE A 87 -25.26 -10.84 -12.79
N SER A 88 -26.60 -10.88 -12.73
CA SER A 88 -27.44 -12.02 -13.12
C SER A 88 -27.03 -12.68 -14.45
N ALA A 89 -26.94 -11.91 -15.53
CA ALA A 89 -26.56 -12.43 -16.85
C ALA A 89 -25.14 -13.03 -16.89
N ARG A 90 -24.23 -12.57 -16.03
CA ARG A 90 -22.88 -13.14 -15.90
C ARG A 90 -22.92 -14.43 -15.09
N LEU A 91 -23.69 -14.45 -13.99
CA LEU A 91 -23.91 -15.63 -13.17
C LEU A 91 -24.52 -16.75 -14.00
N ASP A 92 -25.55 -16.47 -14.80
CA ASP A 92 -26.18 -17.43 -15.72
C ASP A 92 -25.19 -18.01 -16.72
N LYS A 93 -24.37 -17.15 -17.33
CA LYS A 93 -23.31 -17.59 -18.25
C LYS A 93 -22.27 -18.47 -17.57
N LEU A 94 -21.98 -18.24 -16.29
CA LEU A 94 -21.11 -19.08 -15.47
C LEU A 94 -21.85 -20.26 -14.82
N GLY A 95 -23.17 -20.34 -15.04
CA GLY A 95 -24.13 -21.23 -14.40
C GLY A 95 -24.03 -21.26 -12.87
N ILE A 96 -23.89 -20.08 -12.27
CA ILE A 96 -23.95 -19.82 -10.84
C ILE A 96 -25.39 -19.40 -10.51
N THR A 97 -26.11 -20.19 -9.72
CA THR A 97 -27.56 -20.03 -9.50
C THR A 97 -27.94 -19.59 -8.09
N ASP A 98 -26.96 -19.42 -7.22
CA ASP A 98 -27.07 -19.25 -5.76
C ASP A 98 -26.02 -18.24 -5.25
N PHE A 99 -25.65 -17.29 -6.10
CA PHE A 99 -24.83 -16.19 -5.67
C PHE A 99 -25.64 -15.30 -4.74
N GLU A 100 -25.13 -15.10 -3.54
CA GLU A 100 -25.68 -14.14 -2.59
C GLU A 100 -24.89 -12.85 -2.66
N VAL A 101 -25.60 -11.75 -2.92
CA VAL A 101 -25.07 -10.42 -2.63
C VAL A 101 -24.98 -10.28 -1.11
N ARG A 102 -23.87 -9.73 -0.63
CA ARG A 102 -23.67 -9.50 0.80
C ARG A 102 -22.81 -8.28 1.04
N LYS A 103 -22.85 -7.81 2.27
CA LYS A 103 -21.95 -6.77 2.77
C LYS A 103 -20.71 -7.42 3.36
N PHE A 104 -19.60 -6.71 3.26
CA PHE A 104 -18.32 -7.10 3.83
C PHE A 104 -17.85 -6.03 4.81
N PRO A 105 -17.08 -6.41 5.84
CA PRO A 105 -16.52 -5.44 6.78
C PRO A 105 -15.45 -4.60 6.08
N VAL A 106 -15.55 -3.27 6.21
CA VAL A 106 -14.67 -2.31 5.55
C VAL A 106 -14.16 -1.28 6.54
N HIS A 107 -12.85 -1.03 6.52
CA HIS A 107 -12.23 0.11 7.20
C HIS A 107 -11.67 1.09 6.18
N PHE A 108 -12.03 2.37 6.30
CA PHE A 108 -11.49 3.43 5.47
C PHE A 108 -10.26 4.04 6.10
N PHE A 109 -9.22 4.25 5.30
CA PHE A 109 -7.97 4.91 5.66
C PHE A 109 -7.74 6.12 4.77
N ASP A 110 -7.09 7.14 5.32
CA ASP A 110 -6.81 8.39 4.60
C ASP A 110 -5.52 9.06 5.13
N VAL A 111 -4.59 9.35 4.23
CA VAL A 111 -3.35 10.09 4.54
C VAL A 111 -3.65 11.55 4.87
N TYR A 112 -4.63 12.18 4.20
CA TYR A 112 -5.05 13.56 4.45
C TYR A 112 -6.00 13.70 5.63
N ARG A 113 -6.45 12.58 6.22
CA ARG A 113 -7.28 12.55 7.44
C ARG A 113 -8.65 13.24 7.28
N LYS A 114 -9.23 13.17 6.08
CA LYS A 114 -10.51 13.80 5.73
C LYS A 114 -11.67 12.81 5.72
N LYS A 115 -11.47 11.62 5.15
CA LYS A 115 -12.54 10.65 4.85
C LYS A 115 -12.36 9.26 5.47
N GLY A 116 -11.32 9.05 6.26
CA GLY A 116 -11.02 7.75 6.87
C GLY A 116 -10.12 7.85 8.09
N HIS A 117 -9.80 6.70 8.68
CA HIS A 117 -8.81 6.58 9.75
C HIS A 117 -7.46 7.15 9.29
N PRO A 118 -6.86 8.05 10.08
CA PRO A 118 -5.57 8.63 9.76
C PRO A 118 -4.51 7.54 9.58
N ILE A 119 -3.84 7.55 8.42
CA ILE A 119 -2.56 6.85 8.28
C ILE A 119 -1.46 7.80 8.73
N ARG A 120 -0.58 7.31 9.60
CA ARG A 120 0.69 7.97 9.87
C ARG A 120 1.87 7.02 9.81
N ALA A 121 3.02 7.58 9.53
CA ALA A 121 4.34 6.97 9.52
C ALA A 121 5.28 7.80 10.39
N ILE A 122 6.33 7.19 10.94
CA ILE A 122 7.39 7.89 11.65
C ILE A 122 8.59 8.03 10.72
N MET A 123 9.26 9.19 10.70
CA MET A 123 10.42 9.43 9.82
C MET A 123 11.55 8.41 10.01
N GLU A 124 11.82 7.99 11.25
CA GLU A 124 12.82 6.96 11.56
C GLU A 124 12.51 5.56 11.03
N GLU A 125 11.27 5.27 10.65
CA GLU A 125 10.93 3.99 10.01
C GLU A 125 11.47 3.90 8.57
N PHE A 126 12.00 5.00 8.05
CA PHE A 126 12.69 5.07 6.78
C PHE A 126 14.19 5.13 7.05
N ASP A 127 14.95 4.21 6.45
CA ASP A 127 16.39 4.37 6.42
C ASP A 127 16.81 5.52 5.47
N SER A 128 18.08 5.94 5.58
CA SER A 128 18.63 7.02 4.76
C SER A 128 18.55 6.73 3.27
N LEU A 129 18.66 5.47 2.87
CA LEU A 129 18.65 5.03 1.47
C LEU A 129 17.23 5.15 0.88
N LEU A 130 16.22 4.74 1.63
CA LEU A 130 14.82 4.82 1.26
C LEU A 130 14.37 6.27 1.16
N LEU A 131 14.72 7.10 2.15
CA LEU A 131 14.45 8.55 2.10
C LEU A 131 15.19 9.20 0.94
N ALA A 132 16.45 8.87 0.70
CA ALA A 132 17.21 9.39 -0.42
C ALA A 132 16.58 9.05 -1.76
N ARG A 133 16.12 7.80 -1.93
CA ARG A 133 15.43 7.37 -3.14
C ARG A 133 14.10 8.08 -3.33
N ILE A 134 13.29 8.19 -2.28
CA ILE A 134 11.98 8.88 -2.32
C ILE A 134 12.16 10.35 -2.68
N LEU A 135 13.12 11.03 -2.07
CA LEU A 135 13.38 12.45 -2.27
C LEU A 135 14.23 12.73 -3.52
N GLU A 136 14.66 11.67 -4.23
CA GLU A 136 15.58 11.72 -5.38
C GLU A 136 16.85 12.52 -5.05
N LEU A 137 17.48 12.17 -3.93
CA LEU A 137 18.72 12.79 -3.49
C LEU A 137 19.90 12.28 -4.33
N THR A 138 20.89 13.14 -4.55
CA THR A 138 22.18 12.73 -5.12
C THR A 138 23.00 11.96 -4.09
N ASP A 139 24.01 11.19 -4.50
CA ASP A 139 24.91 10.46 -3.57
C ASP A 139 25.49 11.37 -2.47
N ALA A 140 25.85 12.61 -2.83
CA ALA A 140 26.35 13.59 -1.88
C ALA A 140 25.28 14.08 -0.89
N GLN A 141 24.02 14.15 -1.32
CA GLN A 141 22.89 14.50 -0.47
C GLN A 141 22.47 13.32 0.41
N GLU A 142 22.46 12.09 -0.12
CA GLU A 142 22.25 10.87 0.67
C GLU A 142 23.28 10.74 1.79
N GLY A 143 24.57 10.92 1.48
CA GLY A 143 25.61 10.89 2.51
C GLY A 143 25.42 11.96 3.58
N ASN A 144 24.97 13.16 3.20
CA ASN A 144 24.64 14.21 4.19
C ASN A 144 23.37 13.88 4.99
N LEU A 145 22.37 13.24 4.38
CA LEU A 145 21.18 12.76 5.09
C LEU A 145 21.54 11.69 6.12
N GLN A 146 22.42 10.75 5.78
CA GLN A 146 22.92 9.75 6.71
C GLN A 146 23.63 10.41 7.90
N ILE A 147 24.44 11.46 7.66
CA ILE A 147 25.06 12.24 8.74
C ILE A 147 23.99 12.92 9.60
N ILE A 148 22.96 13.52 9.00
CA ILE A 148 21.85 14.15 9.74
C ILE A 148 21.20 13.17 10.71
N LEU A 149 20.81 11.99 10.22
CA LEU A 149 20.18 10.96 11.04
C LEU A 149 21.14 10.43 12.13
N LYS A 150 22.43 10.26 11.80
CA LYS A 150 23.44 9.81 12.76
C LYS A 150 23.68 10.82 13.88
N VAL A 151 23.70 12.12 13.55
CA VAL A 151 23.84 13.19 14.56
C VAL A 151 22.63 13.21 15.49
N ALA A 152 21.41 13.05 14.96
CA ALA A 152 20.20 12.95 15.78
C ALA A 152 20.29 11.78 16.77
N GLN A 153 20.69 10.60 16.30
CA GLN A 153 20.89 9.41 17.14
C GLN A 153 21.95 9.64 18.22
N ASP A 154 23.10 10.23 17.88
CA ASP A 154 24.17 10.50 18.86
C ASP A 154 23.77 11.56 19.90
N MET A 155 22.81 12.43 19.55
CA MET A 155 22.20 13.41 20.46
C MET A 155 21.00 12.83 21.24
N ASN A 156 20.62 11.57 20.99
CA ASN A 156 19.42 10.94 21.55
C ASN A 156 18.14 11.75 21.27
N LEU A 157 18.01 12.22 20.03
CA LEU A 157 16.84 12.93 19.52
C LEU A 157 16.09 12.04 18.53
N ASP A 158 14.81 11.87 18.77
CA ASP A 158 13.93 11.13 17.86
C ASP A 158 13.51 12.02 16.69
N ILE A 159 13.50 11.46 15.47
CA ILE A 159 12.99 12.11 14.27
C ILE A 159 11.61 11.54 13.92
N ILE A 160 10.58 12.23 14.41
CA ILE A 160 9.21 11.74 14.31
C ILE A 160 8.54 12.24 13.04
N ASP A 161 8.67 13.55 12.76
CA ASP A 161 8.01 14.19 11.64
C ASP A 161 8.96 14.97 10.71
N LEU A 162 8.39 15.62 9.69
CA LEU A 162 9.15 16.43 8.73
C LEU A 162 9.86 17.62 9.38
N LYS A 163 9.26 18.22 10.41
CA LYS A 163 9.83 19.38 11.09
C LYS A 163 11.05 18.98 11.89
N ASP A 164 11.03 17.80 12.50
CA ASP A 164 12.19 17.26 13.21
C ASP A 164 13.36 17.05 12.25
N LEU A 165 13.11 16.44 11.09
CA LEU A 165 14.15 16.22 10.08
C LEU A 165 14.67 17.55 9.49
N GLN A 166 13.76 18.50 9.21
CA GLN A 166 14.13 19.84 8.78
C GLN A 166 14.97 20.57 9.84
N ALA A 167 14.61 20.48 11.11
CA ALA A 167 15.34 21.09 12.21
C ALA A 167 16.74 20.49 12.34
N MET A 168 16.86 19.17 12.28
CA MET A 168 18.17 18.49 12.32
C MET A 168 19.02 18.80 11.10
N ALA A 169 18.45 18.87 9.90
CA ALA A 169 19.18 19.29 8.71
C ALA A 169 19.71 20.73 8.84
N ASN A 170 18.94 21.65 9.42
CA ASN A 170 19.40 23.02 9.71
C ASN A 170 20.53 23.02 10.73
N TYR A 171 20.37 22.31 11.85
CA TYR A 171 21.40 22.20 12.89
C TYR A 171 22.73 21.69 12.31
N VAL A 172 22.69 20.62 11.51
CA VAL A 172 23.88 20.06 10.88
C VAL A 172 24.51 21.03 9.87
N GLY A 173 23.69 21.80 9.14
CA GLY A 173 24.17 22.83 8.22
C GLY A 173 24.85 24.02 8.91
N GLU A 174 24.34 24.43 10.08
CA GLU A 174 24.94 25.49 10.91
C GLU A 174 26.27 25.05 11.53
N HIS A 175 26.38 23.78 11.93
CA HIS A 175 27.55 23.19 12.57
C HIS A 175 28.45 22.39 11.61
N ALA A 176 28.30 22.62 10.30
CA ALA A 176 28.93 21.80 9.26
C ALA A 176 30.47 21.69 9.40
N SER A 177 31.16 22.74 9.83
CA SER A 177 32.62 22.73 10.02
C SER A 177 33.06 21.79 11.14
N GLU A 178 32.32 21.75 12.25
CA GLU A 178 32.61 20.89 13.40
C GLU A 178 32.27 19.44 13.05
N LEU A 179 31.06 19.21 12.54
CA LEU A 179 30.56 17.89 12.22
C LEU A 179 31.33 17.23 11.08
N SER A 180 31.87 18.01 10.14
CA SER A 180 32.66 17.47 9.03
C SER A 180 33.90 16.71 9.47
N LEU A 181 34.52 17.13 10.59
CA LEU A 181 35.69 16.45 11.14
C LEU A 181 35.35 15.09 11.76
N LYS A 182 34.14 14.96 12.30
CA LYS A 182 33.71 13.75 13.04
C LYS A 182 33.00 12.73 12.14
N TYR A 183 32.15 13.20 11.22
CA TYR A 183 31.24 12.35 10.45
C TYR A 183 31.54 12.32 8.95
N GLY A 184 32.51 13.09 8.48
CA GLY A 184 32.81 13.24 7.06
C GLY A 184 32.16 14.48 6.44
N ASN A 185 32.47 14.77 5.18
CA ASN A 185 32.20 16.07 4.55
C ASN A 185 30.70 16.47 4.55
N VAL A 186 30.36 17.48 5.36
CA VAL A 186 29.05 18.13 5.39
C VAL A 186 29.10 19.42 4.59
N THR A 187 28.24 19.57 3.58
CA THR A 187 28.22 20.78 2.76
C THR A 187 26.88 21.51 2.86
N LYS A 188 26.93 22.85 2.99
CA LYS A 188 25.71 23.69 2.97
C LYS A 188 24.90 23.51 1.69
N GLN A 189 25.55 23.19 0.57
CA GLN A 189 24.89 22.90 -0.69
C GLN A 189 24.03 21.63 -0.62
N SER A 190 24.58 20.53 -0.09
CA SER A 190 23.83 19.28 0.11
C SER A 190 22.66 19.49 1.06
N ILE A 191 22.90 20.14 2.21
CA ILE A 191 21.85 20.46 3.20
C ILE A 191 20.73 21.29 2.56
N GLY A 192 21.07 22.35 1.82
CA GLY A 192 20.07 23.15 1.11
C GLY A 192 19.30 22.37 0.03
N GLY A 193 19.93 21.36 -0.58
CA GLY A 193 19.26 20.42 -1.50
C GLY A 193 18.21 19.57 -0.79
N ILE A 194 18.58 18.96 0.33
CA ILE A 194 17.70 18.15 1.17
C ILE A 194 16.50 18.99 1.64
N GLN A 195 16.74 20.19 2.17
CA GLN A 195 15.69 21.10 2.65
C GLN A 195 14.64 21.42 1.56
N ARG A 196 15.08 21.64 0.31
CA ARG A 196 14.14 21.89 -0.79
C ARG A 196 13.26 20.69 -1.11
N LYS A 197 13.81 19.47 -1.02
CA LYS A 197 13.05 18.23 -1.24
C LYS A 197 12.06 17.97 -0.09
N LEU A 198 12.46 18.23 1.15
CA LEU A 198 11.55 18.17 2.32
C LEU A 198 10.41 19.18 2.19
N LEU A 199 10.70 20.41 1.76
CA LEU A 199 9.67 21.43 1.51
C LEU A 199 8.70 21.02 0.40
N GLN A 200 9.19 20.38 -0.67
CA GLN A 200 8.33 19.85 -1.74
C GLN A 200 7.37 18.77 -1.22
N LEU A 201 7.86 17.86 -0.36
CA LEU A 201 7.04 16.82 0.27
C LEU A 201 6.01 17.44 1.24
N GLU A 202 6.39 18.45 2.00
CA GLU A 202 5.50 19.21 2.87
C GLU A 202 4.36 19.89 2.07
N GLN A 203 4.68 20.52 0.94
CA GLN A 203 3.69 21.16 0.05
C GLN A 203 2.68 20.17 -0.52
N GLN A 204 3.07 18.91 -0.68
CA GLN A 204 2.16 17.83 -1.12
C GLN A 204 1.31 17.25 0.03
N GLY A 205 1.52 17.71 1.26
CA GLY A 205 0.78 17.26 2.44
C GLY A 205 1.51 16.21 3.27
N GLY A 206 2.84 16.07 3.14
CA GLY A 206 3.63 15.12 3.91
C GLY A 206 3.51 15.27 5.43
N THR A 207 3.17 16.46 5.93
CA THR A 207 2.86 16.70 7.36
C THR A 207 1.64 15.93 7.86
N ASN A 208 0.76 15.47 6.95
CA ASN A 208 -0.36 14.59 7.30
C ASN A 208 0.07 13.11 7.37
N LEU A 209 1.12 12.72 6.64
CA LEU A 209 1.66 11.36 6.70
C LEU A 209 2.56 11.18 7.92
N PHE A 210 3.40 12.15 8.28
CA PHE A 210 4.38 11.94 9.35
C PHE A 210 3.86 12.32 10.73
N GLY A 211 4.09 11.45 11.71
CA GLY A 211 3.75 11.65 13.11
C GLY A 211 3.27 10.38 13.82
N MET A 212 2.93 10.53 15.10
CA MET A 212 2.41 9.43 15.92
C MET A 212 0.87 9.50 16.09
N PRO A 213 0.16 8.38 16.36
CA PRO A 213 0.67 7.01 16.31
C PRO A 213 0.87 6.55 14.87
N ALA A 214 1.97 5.82 14.60
CA ALA A 214 2.19 5.19 13.30
C ALA A 214 1.24 4.01 13.11
N LEU A 215 0.88 3.71 11.85
CA LEU A 215 0.11 2.52 11.52
C LEU A 215 0.94 1.26 11.81
N SER A 216 0.38 0.35 12.60
CA SER A 216 0.90 -1.01 12.72
C SER A 216 0.32 -1.88 11.62
N ILE A 217 1.17 -2.65 10.91
CA ILE A 217 0.69 -3.62 9.90
C ILE A 217 -0.22 -4.67 10.54
N HIS A 218 0.00 -5.01 11.80
CA HIS A 218 -0.85 -5.96 12.52
C HIS A 218 -2.29 -5.45 12.71
N ASP A 219 -2.50 -4.14 12.77
CA ASP A 219 -3.85 -3.57 12.92
C ASP A 219 -4.70 -3.79 11.65
N LEU A 220 -4.06 -4.00 10.50
CA LEU A 220 -4.73 -4.33 9.25
C LEU A 220 -5.20 -5.80 9.20
N ILE A 221 -4.66 -6.66 10.06
CA ILE A 221 -4.95 -8.09 10.10
C ILE A 221 -6.05 -8.34 11.14
N SER A 222 -7.30 -8.18 10.71
CA SER A 222 -8.47 -8.36 11.58
C SER A 222 -9.63 -9.01 10.83
N THR A 223 -10.56 -9.56 11.60
CA THR A 223 -11.79 -10.19 11.11
C THR A 223 -13.00 -9.69 11.89
N GLU A 224 -14.15 -9.58 11.23
CA GLU A 224 -15.45 -9.30 11.84
C GLU A 224 -16.44 -10.41 11.46
N GLY A 225 -17.01 -11.11 12.44
CA GLY A 225 -17.93 -12.23 12.18
C GLY A 225 -17.31 -13.38 11.37
N GLY A 226 -15.98 -13.55 11.42
CA GLY A 226 -15.24 -14.53 10.61
C GLY A 226 -14.85 -14.04 9.21
N LEU A 227 -15.35 -12.87 8.77
CA LEU A 227 -14.97 -12.24 7.50
C LEU A 227 -13.70 -11.41 7.70
N GLY A 228 -12.75 -11.52 6.77
CA GLY A 228 -11.53 -10.71 6.76
C GLY A 228 -11.84 -9.26 6.49
N MET A 229 -11.28 -8.35 7.31
CA MET A 229 -11.47 -6.92 7.15
C MET A 229 -10.90 -6.43 5.81
N MET A 230 -11.70 -5.67 5.04
CA MET A 230 -11.23 -5.01 3.82
C MET A 230 -10.81 -3.58 4.16
N ASN A 231 -9.50 -3.35 4.25
CA ASN A 231 -8.92 -2.05 4.51
C ASN A 231 -8.82 -1.27 3.18
N MET A 232 -9.47 -0.13 3.09
CA MET A 232 -9.58 0.68 1.88
C MET A 232 -8.91 2.03 2.08
N LEU A 233 -7.93 2.35 1.24
CA LEU A 233 -7.27 3.65 1.23
C LEU A 233 -7.96 4.59 0.25
N GLU A 234 -8.38 5.75 0.74
CA GLU A 234 -8.80 6.88 -0.10
C GLU A 234 -7.56 7.46 -0.81
N CYS A 235 -7.47 7.21 -2.12
CA CYS A 235 -6.33 7.61 -2.94
C CYS A 235 -6.64 8.75 -3.92
N GLN A 236 -7.88 9.25 -4.07
CA GLN A 236 -8.19 10.23 -5.13
C GLN A 236 -7.34 11.50 -5.04
N GLU A 237 -7.19 12.06 -3.84
CA GLU A 237 -6.34 13.23 -3.60
C GLU A 237 -4.87 12.82 -3.57
N LEU A 238 -4.54 11.73 -2.88
CA LEU A 238 -3.17 11.24 -2.72
C LEU A 238 -2.49 10.96 -4.06
N PHE A 239 -3.22 10.41 -5.02
CA PHE A 239 -2.72 10.10 -6.36
C PHE A 239 -2.36 11.35 -7.18
N GLN A 240 -2.95 12.51 -6.87
CA GLN A 240 -2.60 13.79 -7.50
C GLN A 240 -1.27 14.35 -6.98
N HIS A 241 -0.70 13.74 -5.94
CA HIS A 241 0.54 14.13 -5.28
C HIS A 241 1.57 12.98 -5.33
N PRO A 242 2.24 12.75 -6.48
CA PRO A 242 3.03 11.55 -6.74
C PRO A 242 4.17 11.31 -5.75
N LEU A 243 4.82 12.38 -5.26
CA LEU A 243 5.91 12.24 -4.30
C LEU A 243 5.37 11.73 -2.96
N LEU A 244 4.25 12.29 -2.49
CA LEU A 244 3.62 11.82 -1.25
C LEU A 244 3.07 10.40 -1.40
N TYR A 245 2.43 10.09 -2.53
CA TYR A 245 1.94 8.73 -2.81
C TYR A 245 3.07 7.70 -2.83
N ALA A 246 4.17 7.99 -3.55
CA ALA A 246 5.34 7.12 -3.59
C ALA A 246 5.97 6.97 -2.19
N THR A 247 6.06 8.06 -1.43
CA THR A 247 6.55 8.05 -0.05
C THR A 247 5.75 7.10 0.83
N PHE A 248 4.42 7.23 0.83
CA PHE A 248 3.52 6.37 1.59
C PHE A 248 3.63 4.90 1.16
N LEU A 249 3.65 4.65 -0.16
CA LEU A 249 3.60 3.29 -0.66
C LEU A 249 4.93 2.53 -0.45
N LEU A 250 6.07 3.21 -0.64
CA LEU A 250 7.39 2.65 -0.35
C LEU A 250 7.58 2.38 1.14
N TRP A 251 7.08 3.29 2.00
CA TRP A 251 7.03 3.05 3.44
C TRP A 251 6.20 1.82 3.79
N LEU A 252 4.98 1.73 3.25
CA LEU A 252 4.09 0.61 3.53
C LEU A 252 4.75 -0.72 3.13
N LEU A 253 5.39 -0.78 1.97
CA LEU A 253 6.14 -1.96 1.52
C LEU A 253 7.31 -2.29 2.46
N ASN A 254 8.05 -1.28 2.94
CA ASN A 254 9.11 -1.47 3.91
C ASN A 254 8.56 -2.02 5.25
N ARG A 255 7.46 -1.46 5.77
CA ARG A 255 6.83 -1.94 7.00
C ARG A 255 6.30 -3.36 6.85
N ILE A 256 5.70 -3.72 5.71
CA ILE A 256 5.27 -5.09 5.43
C ILE A 256 6.47 -6.06 5.52
N TYR A 257 7.59 -5.70 4.88
CA TYR A 257 8.80 -6.54 4.87
C TYR A 257 9.42 -6.69 6.27
N GLN A 258 9.38 -5.64 7.09
CA GLN A 258 9.96 -5.66 8.45
C GLN A 258 9.04 -6.32 9.49
N ASP A 259 7.73 -6.09 9.42
CA ASP A 259 6.78 -6.53 10.45
C ASP A 259 6.25 -7.95 10.21
N LEU A 260 6.11 -8.37 8.95
CA LEU A 260 5.56 -9.68 8.62
C LEU A 260 6.67 -10.70 8.39
N PRO A 261 6.62 -11.87 9.08
CA PRO A 261 7.62 -12.91 8.86
C PRO A 261 7.48 -13.50 7.45
N GLU A 262 8.60 -13.87 6.86
CA GLU A 262 8.60 -14.71 5.68
C GLU A 262 8.02 -16.09 6.04
N VAL A 263 7.02 -16.53 5.28
CA VAL A 263 6.36 -17.82 5.47
C VAL A 263 6.43 -18.63 4.17
N GLY A 264 6.68 -19.93 4.30
CA GLY A 264 6.64 -20.86 3.18
C GLY A 264 5.22 -21.16 2.72
N ASP A 265 4.94 -22.43 2.40
CA ASP A 265 3.62 -22.82 1.93
C ASP A 265 2.60 -22.87 3.07
N VAL A 266 1.74 -21.86 3.13
CA VAL A 266 0.58 -21.77 4.03
C VAL A 266 -0.72 -22.01 3.24
N GLU A 267 -1.78 -22.50 3.89
CA GLU A 267 -3.06 -22.77 3.20
C GLU A 267 -3.69 -21.50 2.58
N LYS A 268 -3.52 -20.36 3.25
CA LYS A 268 -3.97 -19.03 2.80
C LYS A 268 -3.09 -17.94 3.43
N PRO A 269 -2.92 -16.79 2.77
CA PRO A 269 -2.19 -15.65 3.34
C PRO A 269 -2.94 -15.05 4.54
N LYS A 270 -2.23 -14.32 5.40
CA LYS A 270 -2.86 -13.55 6.51
C LYS A 270 -3.50 -12.26 6.02
N ILE A 271 -2.89 -11.62 5.02
CA ILE A 271 -3.35 -10.38 4.42
C ILE A 271 -2.90 -10.32 2.96
N VAL A 272 -3.70 -9.69 2.09
CA VAL A 272 -3.34 -9.44 0.68
C VAL A 272 -3.44 -7.95 0.37
N PHE A 273 -2.38 -7.39 -0.19
CA PHE A 273 -2.32 -5.99 -0.62
C PHE A 273 -2.60 -5.87 -2.11
N PHE A 274 -3.53 -4.97 -2.46
CA PHE A 274 -3.88 -4.60 -3.83
C PHE A 274 -3.51 -3.14 -4.08
N PHE A 275 -2.61 -2.93 -5.03
CA PHE A 275 -2.19 -1.61 -5.47
C PHE A 275 -2.70 -1.36 -6.89
N ASP A 276 -3.74 -0.53 -7.05
CA ASP A 276 -4.10 -0.05 -8.38
C ASP A 276 -3.05 0.95 -8.86
N GLU A 277 -2.81 0.97 -10.18
CA GLU A 277 -1.82 1.84 -10.81
C GLU A 277 -0.38 1.73 -10.24
N ALA A 278 0.03 0.52 -9.87
CA ALA A 278 1.37 0.23 -9.35
C ALA A 278 2.53 0.68 -10.27
N HIS A 279 2.27 0.96 -11.55
CA HIS A 279 3.26 1.47 -12.50
C HIS A 279 3.92 2.78 -12.04
N LEU A 280 3.26 3.57 -11.19
CA LEU A 280 3.83 4.78 -10.60
C LEU A 280 5.03 4.50 -9.67
N LEU A 281 5.10 3.32 -9.06
CA LEU A 281 6.25 2.91 -8.24
C LEU A 281 7.50 2.60 -9.07
N PHE A 282 7.30 2.17 -10.31
CA PHE A 282 8.36 1.54 -11.10
C PHE A 282 8.87 2.40 -12.25
N LYS A 283 8.42 3.66 -12.35
CA LYS A 283 8.83 4.56 -13.43
C LYS A 283 10.35 4.74 -13.50
N ASP A 284 11.02 4.64 -12.36
CA ASP A 284 12.48 4.75 -12.22
C ASP A 284 13.09 3.53 -11.51
N ALA A 285 12.44 2.36 -11.56
CA ALA A 285 13.06 1.13 -11.07
C ALA A 285 14.32 0.81 -11.93
N PRO A 286 15.45 0.41 -11.31
CA PRO A 286 16.64 0.01 -12.05
C PRO A 286 16.27 -1.06 -13.07
N LYS A 287 16.81 -0.95 -14.29
CA LYS A 287 16.73 -2.06 -15.24
C LYS A 287 17.46 -3.24 -14.61
N ALA A 288 16.76 -4.37 -14.51
CA ALA A 288 17.33 -5.64 -14.08
C ALA A 288 18.51 -6.06 -14.98
#